data_AF-A0A353HXL0-F1
#
_entry.id   AF-A0A353HXL0-F1
#
_cell.length_a   1.000
_cell.length_b   1.000
_cell.length_c   1.000
_cell.angle_alpha   90.00
_cell.angle_beta   90.00
_cell.angle_gamma   90.00
#
_symmetry.space_group_name_H-M   'P 1'
#
loop_
_entity.id
_entity.type
_entity.pdbx_description
1 polymer ?
#
loop_
_entity_poly.entity_id
_entity_poly.type
_entity_poly.pdbx_seq_one_letter_code
_entity_poly.pdbx_strand_id
1 'polypeptide(L)' 'FPTRIRYSSMSLPYHIGNGWFGGLLPTISFALVAANGNIYYGLWYPIIIALITVVIGAFFVRETKDNNIYAAD' A
#
# COMPACT_ATOMS: atom_id res chain seq x y z
N PHE A 1 -15.76 7.77 2.93
CA PHE A 1 -15.78 7.97 4.38
C PHE A 1 -16.56 9.24 4.73
N PRO A 2 -17.51 9.18 5.69
CA PRO A 2 -18.13 10.36 6.30
C PRO A 2 -17.07 11.34 6.82
N THR A 3 -17.36 12.63 6.85
CA THR A 3 -16.34 13.65 7.12
C THR A 3 -15.76 13.50 8.54
N ARG A 4 -16.60 13.16 9.53
CA ARG A 4 -16.20 13.01 10.94
C ARG A 4 -15.13 11.95 11.25
N ILE A 5 -15.05 10.88 10.46
CA ILE A 5 -14.08 9.76 10.68
C ILE A 5 -13.01 9.68 9.58
N ARG A 6 -13.04 10.58 8.60
CA ARG A 6 -12.18 10.50 7.41
C ARG A 6 -10.69 10.46 7.76
N TYR A 7 -10.27 11.30 8.72
CA TYR A 7 -8.86 11.39 9.09
C TYR A 7 -8.36 10.09 9.76
N SER A 8 -9.09 9.59 10.75
CA SER A 8 -8.77 8.31 11.43
C SER A 8 -8.83 7.11 10.47
N SER A 9 -9.79 7.13 9.53
CA SER A 9 -9.93 6.06 8.54
C SER A 9 -8.78 6.05 7.52
N MET A 10 -8.21 7.21 7.19
CA MET A 10 -7.08 7.33 6.27
C MET A 10 -5.73 7.07 6.95
N SER A 11 -5.58 7.39 8.24
CA SER A 11 -4.30 7.24 8.94
C SER A 11 -3.89 5.77 9.09
N LEU A 12 -4.83 4.86 9.34
CA LEU A 12 -4.54 3.44 9.53
C LEU A 12 -3.91 2.77 8.29
N PRO A 13 -4.48 2.86 7.08
CA PRO A 13 -3.83 2.34 5.87
C PRO A 13 -2.53 3.09 5.54
N TYR A 14 -2.44 4.39 5.84
CA TYR A 14 -1.22 5.17 5.62
C TYR A 14 -0.05 4.67 6.49
N HIS A 15 -0.29 4.46 7.79
CA HIS A 15 0.74 3.99 8.71
C HIS A 15 1.13 2.54 8.47
N ILE A 16 0.17 1.66 8.16
CA ILE A 16 0.49 0.28 7.79
C ILE A 16 1.28 0.26 6.48
N GLY A 17 0.85 1.03 5.48
CA GLY A 17 1.51 1.09 4.19
C GLY A 17 2.95 1.59 4.29
N ASN A 18 3.14 2.72 4.97
CA ASN A 18 4.46 3.30 5.14
C ASN A 18 5.35 2.50 6.09
N GLY A 19 4.78 1.93 7.16
CA GLY A 19 5.54 1.17 8.15
C GLY A 19 6.01 -0.17 7.61
N TRP A 20 5.09 -0.97 7.06
CA TRP A 20 5.41 -2.33 6.62
C TRP A 20 6.00 -2.36 5.22
N PHE A 21 5.31 -1.78 4.23
CA PHE A 21 5.77 -1.87 2.84
C PHE A 21 6.92 -0.91 2.56
N GLY A 22 6.80 0.35 2.99
CA GLY A 22 7.86 1.34 2.82
C GLY A 22 9.05 1.11 3.76
N GLY A 23 8.79 0.98 5.06
CA GLY A 23 9.82 0.92 6.09
C GLY A 23 10.71 -0.33 6.02
N LEU A 24 10.14 -1.49 5.67
CA LEU A 24 10.92 -2.73 5.52
C LEU A 24 11.57 -2.90 4.14
N LEU A 25 11.27 -2.02 3.19
CA LEU A 25 11.80 -2.10 1.83
C LEU A 25 13.32 -2.22 1.79
N PRO A 26 14.11 -1.34 2.47
CA PRO A 26 15.56 -1.45 2.40
C PRO A 26 16.06 -2.76 3.01
N THR A 27 15.54 -3.14 4.18
CA THR A 27 15.94 -4.36 4.89
C THR A 27 15.71 -5.61 4.06
N ILE A 28 14.50 -5.75 3.49
CA ILE A 28 14.15 -6.92 2.67
C ILE A 28 14.91 -6.89 1.34
N SER A 29 15.05 -5.73 0.72
CA SER A 29 15.81 -5.59 -0.54
C SER A 29 17.26 -6.00 -0.36
N PHE A 30 17.92 -5.57 0.71
CA PHE A 30 19.29 -5.98 1.01
C PHE A 30 19.39 -7.47 1.33
N ALA A 31 18.46 -8.03 2.10
CA ALA A 31 18.43 -9.46 2.40
C ALA A 31 18.28 -10.30 1.12
N LEU A 32 17.42 -9.89 0.19
CA LEU A 32 17.22 -10.55 -1.10
C LEU A 32 18.46 -10.49 -1.99
N VAL A 33 19.11 -9.32 -2.07
CA VAL A 33 20.38 -9.17 -2.81
C VAL A 33 21.47 -10.04 -2.20
N ALA A 34 21.61 -10.06 -0.87
CA ALA A 34 22.60 -10.86 -0.17
C ALA A 34 22.36 -12.38 -0.35
N ALA A 35 21.11 -12.81 -0.33
CA ALA A 35 20.75 -14.23 -0.50
C ALA A 35 20.92 -14.72 -1.95
N ASN A 36 20.70 -13.85 -2.95
CA ASN A 36 20.75 -14.23 -4.36
C ASN A 36 22.11 -13.91 -5.03
N GLY A 37 22.85 -12.93 -4.51
CA GLY A 37 24.10 -12.42 -5.10
C GLY A 37 23.90 -11.41 -6.25
N ASN A 38 22.67 -11.25 -6.76
CA ASN A 38 22.34 -10.26 -7.78
C ASN A 38 21.81 -8.96 -7.14
N ILE A 39 22.44 -7.83 -7.45
CA ILE A 39 22.05 -6.49 -6.97
C ILE A 39 20.62 -6.08 -7.36
N TYR A 40 20.09 -6.62 -8.46
CA TYR A 40 18.74 -6.33 -8.92
C TYR A 40 17.67 -7.18 -8.22
N TYR A 41 18.06 -8.23 -7.49
CA TYR A 41 17.09 -9.14 -6.87
C TYR A 41 16.25 -8.45 -5.78
N GLY A 42 16.77 -7.41 -5.15
CA GLY A 42 16.02 -6.58 -4.21
C GLY A 42 14.80 -5.88 -4.84
N LEU A 43 14.80 -5.64 -6.16
CA LEU A 43 13.68 -5.00 -6.86
C LEU A 43 12.40 -5.85 -6.84
N TRP A 44 12.51 -7.16 -6.64
CA TRP A 44 11.34 -8.03 -6.57
C TRP A 44 10.39 -7.65 -5.44
N TYR A 45 10.89 -7.15 -4.31
CA TYR A 45 10.03 -6.74 -3.19
C TYR A 45 9.05 -5.62 -3.59
N PRO A 46 9.47 -4.42 -4.02
CA PRO A 46 8.54 -3.39 -4.44
C PRO A 46 7.71 -3.77 -5.67
N ILE A 47 8.26 -4.54 -6.62
CA ILE A 47 7.52 -4.98 -7.82
C ILE A 47 6.32 -5.85 -7.42
N ILE A 48 6.53 -6.85 -6.56
CA ILE A 48 5.46 -7.75 -6.12
C ILE A 48 4.39 -6.96 -5.36
N ILE A 49 4.78 -6.07 -4.45
CA ILE A 49 3.83 -5.23 -3.70
C ILE A 49 3.02 -4.32 -4.63
N ALA A 50 3.66 -3.72 -5.64
CA ALA A 50 2.97 -2.89 -6.63
C ALA A 50 1.96 -3.72 -7.45
N LEU A 51 2.34 -4.90 -7.92
CA LEU A 51 1.45 -5.79 -8.67
C LEU A 51 0.24 -6.23 -7.82
N ILE A 52 0.46 -6.62 -6.56
CA ILE A 52 -0.62 -6.94 -5.62
C ILE A 52 -1.54 -5.74 -5.43
N THR A 53 -0.98 -4.53 -5.30
CA THR A 53 -1.76 -3.29 -5.14
C THR A 53 -2.65 -3.04 -6.36
N VAL A 54 -2.13 -3.24 -7.57
CA VAL A 54 -2.91 -3.11 -8.80
C VAL A 54 -4.05 -4.13 -8.86
N VAL A 55 -3.76 -5.40 -8.56
CA VAL A 55 -4.78 -6.47 -8.53
C VAL A 55 -5.87 -6.14 -7.51
N ILE A 56 -5.49 -5.81 -6.27
CA ILE A 56 -6.47 -5.47 -5.22
C ILE A 56 -7.27 -4.22 -5.61
N GLY A 57 -6.60 -3.19 -6.12
CA GLY A 57 -7.21 -1.95 -6.59
C GLY A 57 -8.25 -2.21 -7.69
N ALA A 58 -7.90 -3.02 -8.69
CA ALA A 58 -8.75 -3.31 -9.83
C ALA A 58 -10.01 -4.11 -9.46
N PHE A 59 -9.92 -5.04 -8.51
CA PHE A 59 -11.04 -5.94 -8.18
C PHE A 59 -11.86 -5.52 -6.96
N PHE A 60 -11.26 -4.86 -5.97
CA PHE A 60 -11.91 -4.62 -4.67
C PHE A 60 -12.17 -3.14 -4.36
N VAL A 61 -11.45 -2.22 -5.00
CA VAL A 61 -11.71 -0.79 -4.79
C VAL A 61 -12.90 -0.36 -5.65
N ARG A 62 -13.92 0.18 -4.99
CA ARG A 62 -15.12 0.68 -5.65
C ARG A 62 -14.87 2.08 -6.21
N GLU A 63 -15.51 2.38 -7.34
CA GLU A 63 -15.61 3.75 -7.84
C GLU A 63 -16.32 4.62 -6.80
N THR A 64 -15.78 5.83 -6.57
CA THR A 64 -16.29 6.76 -5.55
C THR A 64 -16.70 8.12 -6.10
N LYS A 65 -16.60 8.33 -7.42
CA LYS A 65 -17.11 9.51 -8.11
C LYS A 65 -18.59 9.72 -7.77
N ASP A 66 -18.95 10.97 -7.48
CA ASP A 66 -20.31 11.43 -7.15
C ASP A 66 -20.91 10.88 -5.85
N ASN A 67 -20.13 10.20 -5.00
CA ASN A 67 -20.57 9.81 -3.67
C ASN A 67 -20.80 11.05 -2.78
N ASN A 68 -22.02 11.21 -2.24
CA ASN A 68 -22.32 12.24 -1.26
C ASN A 68 -21.63 11.95 0.08
N ILE A 69 -20.61 12.75 0.41
CA ILE A 69 -19.82 12.58 1.63
C ILE A 69 -20.50 13.06 2.92
N TYR A 70 -21.58 13.83 2.80
CA TYR A 70 -22.37 14.36 3.91
C TYR A 70 -23.62 13.54 4.20
N ALA A 71 -23.94 12.53 3.38
CA ALA A 71 -25.19 11.78 3.49
C ALA A 71 -25.38 11.03 4.83
N ALA A 72 -24.31 10.84 5.60
CA ALA A 72 -24.29 10.10 6.85
C ALA A 72 -23.67 10.88 8.00
N ASP A 73 -23.38 12.17 7.81
CA ASP A 73 -22.95 13.10 8.87
C ASP A 73 -24.18 13.73 9.54
#